data_AF-A0A388Q6E4-F1
#
_entry.id   AF-A0A388Q6E4-F1
#
_cell.length_a   1.000
_cell.length_b   1.000
_cell.length_c   1.000
_cell.angle_alpha   90.00
_cell.angle_beta   90.00
_cell.angle_gamma   90.00
#
_symmetry.space_group_name_H-M   'P 1'
#
loop_
_entity.id
_entity.type
_entity.pdbx_description
1 polymer ?
#
loop_
_entity_poly.entity_id
_entity_poly.type
_entity_poly.pdbx_seq_one_letter_code
_entity_poly.pdbx_strand_id
1 'polypeptide(L)'
;MKKLNYIFYTAGVMIILFSCKPNLKVNPVSSGEADFSRYVAIGNSLTAGYTDGALYKDGQINSYPNMLASQFMQAGGEEEFFNTLYECRRRK
;
A
#
# COMPACT_ATOMS: atom_id res chain seq x y z
N MET A 1 27.56 -20.29 38.43
CA MET A 1 26.80 -19.14 37.88
C MET A 1 27.42 -18.53 36.62
N LYS A 2 28.75 -18.28 36.56
CA LYS A 2 29.38 -17.65 35.37
C LYS A 2 29.30 -18.48 34.07
N LYS A 3 29.36 -19.82 34.17
CA LYS A 3 29.24 -20.72 33.00
C LYS A 3 27.84 -20.74 32.37
N LEU A 4 26.79 -20.53 33.16
CA LEU A 4 25.41 -20.50 32.67
C LEU A 4 25.13 -19.19 31.91
N ASN A 5 25.68 -18.06 32.39
CA ASN A 5 25.58 -16.78 31.69
C ASN A 5 26.35 -16.80 30.35
N TYR A 6 27.51 -17.45 30.31
CA TYR A 6 28.30 -17.59 29.07
C TYR A 6 27.55 -18.39 27.98
N ILE A 7 26.81 -19.44 28.38
CA ILE A 7 25.96 -20.22 27.45
C ILE A 7 24.87 -19.34 26.83
N PHE A 8 24.21 -18.49 27.62
CA PHE A 8 23.21 -17.55 27.10
C PHE A 8 23.82 -16.52 26.13
N TYR A 9 25.01 -16.00 26.40
CA TYR A 9 25.71 -15.10 25.47
C TYR A 9 26.07 -15.80 24.15
N THR A 10 26.59 -17.04 24.20
CA THR A 10 26.92 -17.79 22.98
C THR A 10 25.68 -18.17 22.17
N ALA A 11 24.55 -18.48 22.83
CA ALA A 11 23.30 -18.79 22.15
C ALA A 11 22.70 -17.56 21.46
N GLY A 12 22.76 -16.38 22.10
CA GLY A 12 22.30 -15.12 21.52
C GLY A 12 23.09 -14.70 20.28
N VAL A 13 24.42 -14.87 20.29
CA VAL A 13 25.27 -14.57 19.12
C VAL A 13 24.98 -15.49 17.94
N MET A 14 24.69 -16.77 18.22
CA MET A 14 24.44 -17.75 17.17
C MET A 14 23.10 -17.48 16.45
N ILE A 15 22.06 -17.04 17.16
CA ILE A 15 20.76 -16.66 16.58
C ILE A 15 20.90 -15.49 15.58
N ILE A 16 21.82 -14.55 15.81
CA ILE A 16 22.02 -13.38 14.95
C ILE A 16 22.70 -13.75 13.62
N LEU A 17 23.55 -14.78 13.61
CA LEU A 17 24.33 -15.17 12.43
C LEU A 17 23.56 -16.05 11.42
N PHE A 18 22.41 -16.63 11.81
CA PHE A 18 21.58 -17.48 10.95
C PHE A 18 20.33 -16.77 10.38
N SER A 19 20.29 -15.44 10.35
CA SER A 19 19.18 -14.72 9.71
C SER A 19 19.23 -14.87 8.18
N CYS A 20 18.39 -15.76 7.64
CA CYS A 20 18.16 -15.86 6.20
C CYS A 20 17.45 -14.60 5.69
N LYS A 21 18.08 -13.88 4.75
CA LYS A 21 17.40 -12.83 3.99
C LYS A 21 16.44 -13.48 2.98
N PRO A 22 15.15 -13.08 2.93
CA PRO A 22 14.26 -13.56 1.89
C PRO A 22 14.74 -13.06 0.52
N ASN A 23 15.02 -13.97 -0.42
CA ASN A 23 15.32 -13.63 -1.81
C ASN A 23 13.99 -13.42 -2.55
N LEU A 24 13.44 -12.20 -2.45
CA LEU A 24 12.23 -11.82 -3.18
C LEU A 24 12.60 -11.51 -4.64
N LYS A 25 12.20 -12.38 -5.56
CA LYS A 25 12.21 -12.06 -6.99
C LYS A 25 11.00 -11.15 -7.27
N VAL A 26 11.23 -9.85 -7.24
CA VAL A 26 10.22 -8.86 -7.63
C VAL A 26 10.14 -8.85 -9.15
N ASN A 27 9.04 -9.36 -9.70
CA ASN A 27 8.76 -9.19 -11.12
C ASN A 27 8.44 -7.71 -11.38
N PRO A 28 8.89 -7.15 -12.51
CA PRO A 28 8.50 -5.79 -12.89
C PRO A 28 6.98 -5.72 -13.02
N VAL A 29 6.39 -4.57 -12.66
CA VAL A 29 4.97 -4.33 -12.84
C VAL A 29 4.64 -4.43 -14.32
N SER A 30 3.64 -5.24 -14.66
CA SER A 30 3.17 -5.47 -16.03
C SER A 30 1.66 -5.65 -15.99
N SER A 31 0.97 -5.04 -16.95
CA SER A 31 -0.47 -5.22 -17.13
C SER A 31 -0.85 -6.59 -17.71
N GLY A 32 0.11 -7.32 -18.26
CA GLY A 32 -0.17 -8.54 -19.01
C GLY A 32 -1.12 -8.26 -20.16
N GLU A 33 -2.33 -8.81 -20.08
CA GLU A 33 -3.40 -8.64 -21.08
C GLU A 33 -4.47 -7.61 -20.65
N ALA A 34 -4.38 -7.05 -19.44
CA ALA A 34 -5.36 -6.10 -18.93
C ALA A 34 -5.15 -4.69 -19.50
N ASP A 35 -6.24 -3.99 -19.80
CA ASP A 35 -6.22 -2.57 -20.17
C ASP A 35 -6.69 -1.72 -18.98
N PHE A 36 -5.77 -0.92 -18.43
CA PHE A 36 -6.03 -0.02 -17.31
C PHE A 36 -6.27 1.43 -17.74
N SER A 37 -6.45 1.70 -19.04
CA SER A 37 -6.73 3.03 -19.59
C SER A 37 -7.90 3.73 -18.91
N ARG A 38 -8.83 3.00 -18.32
CA ARG A 38 -9.94 3.55 -17.55
C ARG A 38 -10.21 2.74 -16.29
N TYR A 39 -10.23 3.44 -15.15
CA TYR A 39 -10.63 2.88 -13.87
C TYR A 39 -11.75 3.71 -13.24
N VAL A 40 -12.88 3.05 -12.94
CA VAL A 40 -14.04 3.67 -12.29
C VAL A 40 -14.38 2.87 -11.04
N ALA A 41 -14.31 3.52 -9.87
CA ALA A 41 -14.71 2.93 -8.61
C ALA A 41 -16.06 3.49 -8.17
N ILE A 42 -17.07 2.62 -8.06
CA ILE A 42 -18.41 2.97 -7.59
C ILE A 42 -18.61 2.36 -6.22
N GLY A 43 -19.07 3.16 -5.27
CA GLY A 43 -19.37 2.67 -3.94
C GLY A 43 -19.81 3.76 -2.98
N ASN A 44 -19.61 3.50 -1.69
CA ASN A 44 -20.11 4.31 -0.58
C ASN A 44 -18.95 4.94 0.22
N SER A 45 -19.14 5.13 1.52
CA SER A 45 -18.17 5.65 2.47
C SER A 45 -16.79 5.01 2.38
N LEU A 46 -16.70 3.68 2.21
CA LEU A 46 -15.43 2.96 2.14
C LEU A 46 -14.63 3.33 0.88
N THR A 47 -15.32 3.44 -0.26
CA THR A 47 -14.75 3.85 -1.54
C THR A 47 -14.36 5.33 -1.53
N ALA A 48 -15.17 6.14 -0.86
CA ALA A 48 -14.93 7.57 -0.70
C ALA A 48 -13.76 7.90 0.24
N GLY A 49 -13.29 6.98 1.07
CA GLY A 49 -12.31 7.30 2.12
C GLY A 49 -12.92 8.12 3.26
N TYR A 50 -14.19 7.87 3.57
CA TYR A 50 -14.88 8.43 4.74
C TYR A 50 -14.34 7.80 6.02
N THR A 51 -13.90 8.64 6.97
CA THR A 51 -13.33 8.22 8.25
C THR A 51 -13.76 9.18 9.34
N ASP A 52 -13.79 8.74 10.59
CA ASP A 52 -14.09 9.60 11.76
C ASP A 52 -15.39 10.42 11.62
N GLY A 53 -16.40 9.83 10.99
CA GLY A 53 -17.71 10.46 10.85
C GLY A 53 -17.76 11.63 9.86
N ALA A 54 -16.75 11.82 9.01
CA ALA A 54 -16.83 12.81 7.93
C ALA A 54 -15.97 12.45 6.71
N LEU A 55 -16.08 13.29 5.69
CA LEU A 55 -15.25 13.21 4.50
C LEU A 55 -14.10 14.22 4.58
N TYR A 56 -12.87 13.71 4.56
CA TYR A 56 -11.65 14.49 4.66
C TYR A 56 -10.78 14.36 3.43
N LYS A 57 -9.84 15.31 3.29
CA LYS A 57 -8.84 15.27 2.21
C LYS A 57 -8.07 13.96 2.22
N ASP A 58 -7.47 13.72 3.39
CA ASP A 58 -6.47 12.69 3.55
C ASP A 58 -7.12 11.30 3.46
N GLY A 59 -8.35 11.14 3.96
CA GLY A 59 -9.11 9.91 3.77
C GLY A 59 -9.36 9.59 2.30
N GLN A 60 -9.71 10.59 1.48
CA GLN A 60 -9.91 10.40 0.04
C GLN A 60 -8.61 10.05 -0.70
N ILE A 61 -7.49 10.68 -0.35
CA ILE A 61 -6.17 10.38 -0.93
C ILE A 61 -5.68 8.99 -0.51
N ASN A 62 -6.01 8.55 0.70
CA ASN A 62 -5.65 7.22 1.21
C ASN A 62 -6.77 6.17 0.97
N SER A 63 -7.77 6.49 0.15
CA SER A 63 -8.85 5.55 -0.17
C SER A 63 -8.33 4.39 -1.02
N TYR A 64 -8.90 3.20 -0.83
CA TYR A 64 -8.47 2.02 -1.59
C TYR A 64 -8.56 2.20 -3.12
N PRO A 65 -9.54 2.92 -3.70
CA PRO A 65 -9.55 3.17 -5.14
C PRO A 65 -8.36 4.02 -5.58
N ASN A 66 -7.98 5.04 -4.80
CA ASN A 66 -6.84 5.88 -5.12
C ASN A 66 -5.51 5.10 -5.05
N MET A 67 -5.40 4.22 -4.05
CA MET A 67 -4.25 3.31 -3.94
C MET A 67 -4.17 2.34 -5.12
N LEU A 68 -5.29 1.77 -5.55
CA LEU A 68 -5.33 0.88 -6.72
C LEU A 68 -4.99 1.62 -8.01
N ALA A 69 -5.54 2.82 -8.22
CA ALA A 69 -5.22 3.64 -9.38
C ALA A 69 -3.72 3.97 -9.46
N SER A 70 -3.09 4.26 -8.31
CA SER A 70 -1.63 4.45 -8.23
C SER A 70 -0.83 3.19 -8.65
N GLN A 71 -1.38 1.99 -8.47
CA GLN A 71 -0.77 0.76 -9.00
C GLN A 71 -1.05 0.59 -10.49
N PHE A 72 -2.26 0.95 -10.95
CA PHE A 72 -2.62 0.88 -12.36
C PHE A 72 -1.80 1.84 -13.22
N MET A 73 -1.41 3.02 -12.70
CA MET A 73 -0.45 3.92 -13.35
C MET A 73 0.85 3.20 -13.75
N GLN A 74 1.37 2.34 -12.86
CA GLN A 74 2.60 1.58 -13.13
C GLN A 74 2.39 0.46 -14.17
N ALA A 75 1.14 0.16 -14.51
CA ALA A 75 0.73 -0.84 -15.49
C ALA A 75 0.05 -0.22 -16.73
N GLY A 76 0.22 1.09 -16.99
CA GLY A 76 -0.32 1.76 -18.19
C GLY A 76 -1.71 2.38 -18.04
N GLY A 77 -2.18 2.58 -16.80
CA GLY A 77 -3.37 3.39 -16.51
C GLY A 77 -3.10 4.90 -16.43
N GLU A 78 -4.15 5.69 -16.31
CA GLU A 78 -4.05 7.17 -16.28
C GLU A 78 -3.39 7.71 -14.99
N GLU A 79 -2.74 8.87 -15.09
CA GLU A 79 -1.97 9.50 -14.01
C GLU A 79 -2.82 10.02 -12.83
N GLU A 80 -4.10 10.30 -13.06
CA GLU A 80 -4.95 10.94 -12.06
C GLU A 80 -6.23 10.13 -11.82
N PHE A 81 -6.39 9.65 -10.58
CA PHE A 81 -7.66 9.08 -10.15
C PHE A 81 -8.60 10.20 -9.68
N PHE A 82 -9.65 10.43 -10.44
CA PHE A 82 -10.65 11.44 -10.12
C PHE A 82 -11.62 10.91 -9.06
N ASN A 83 -11.37 11.26 -7.78
CA ASN A 83 -12.38 11.07 -6.74
C ASN A 83 -13.38 12.24 -6.79
N THR A 84 -14.59 11.97 -7.30
CA THR A 84 -15.65 12.96 -7.54
C THR A 84 -16.00 13.81 -6.32
N LEU A 85 -15.77 13.30 -5.10
CA LEU A 85 -16.12 14.01 -3.86
C LEU A 85 -15.09 15.09 -3.48
N TYR A 86 -13.88 14.99 -4.01
CA TYR A 86 -12.80 15.94 -3.79
C TYR A 86 -13.04 17.24 -4.56
N GLU A 87 -13.44 17.09 -5.81
CA GLU A 87 -13.57 18.19 -6.76
C GLU A 87 -14.91 18.92 -6.65
N CYS A 88 -15.90 18.33 -5.97
CA CYS A 88 -17.14 18.99 -5.61
C CYS A 88 -16.92 20.21 -4.68
N ARG A 89 -15.89 20.18 -3.81
CA ARG A 89 -15.58 21.32 -2.92
C ARG A 89 -14.75 22.42 -3.59
N ARG A 90 -13.98 22.11 -4.65
CA ARG A 90 -13.20 23.11 -5.43
C ARG A 90 -14.01 23.84 -6.50
N ARG A 91 -15.26 23.44 -6.73
CA ARG A 91 -16.21 24.10 -7.65
C ARG A 91 -17.15 25.09 -6.94
N LYS A 92 -16.85 25.49 -5.70
CA LYS A 92 -17.52 26.60 -5.00
C LYS A 92 -16.66 27.85 -4.99
#